data_AF-A0A3N5FFG2-F1
#
_entry.id   AF-A0A3N5FFG2-F1
#
_cell.length_a   1.000
_cell.length_b   1.000
_cell.length_c   1.000
_cell.angle_alpha   90.00
_cell.angle_beta   90.00
_cell.angle_gamma   90.00
#
_symmetry.space_group_name_H-M   'P 1'
#
loop_
_entity.id
_entity.type
_entity.pdbx_description
1 polymer ?
#
loop_
_entity_poly.entity_id
_entity_poly.type
_entity_poly.pdbx_seq_one_letter_code
_entity_poly.pdbx_strand_id
1 'polypeptide(L)'
;MASDSVRHLFPQLYRNGYTPIPNRDKVCMLPKWSTIDVDERQCQQWARQLRWPAIGLRIEPPLLVLDYDVPDPDIAAAIRAITPPLVLEGAMERIGSPPKTAFFLRLSDDDEIWREAHTRRYHFEGAPKPAFAVQAFAGGGGAAQFGCFGPHSHDEHGAVVKIYSWVGGRSPATVHIDELPELRRAEAFGFLDAADAVLRGWPGLVVDESSAHGVAYQREDFLTHEMTFVDSDGSEYTLEELEAEAKGRAELGQPQLRLTGSFTNDLSSTGSPRCRVHWGRRGVTVVDYKTCTTWRVVRTTDDPAVHKLFNDIFKKKG
;
A
#
# COMPACT_ATOMS: atom_id res chain seq x y z
N MET A 1 22.90 -5.71 -28.52
CA MET A 1 23.36 -6.55 -27.39
C MET A 1 22.14 -7.29 -26.88
N ALA A 2 22.16 -8.61 -26.85
CA ALA A 2 21.05 -9.37 -26.26
C ALA A 2 20.93 -8.94 -24.79
N SER A 3 19.78 -8.37 -24.42
CA SER A 3 19.48 -8.03 -23.03
C SER A 3 19.69 -9.27 -22.18
N ASP A 4 20.71 -9.24 -21.30
CA ASP A 4 20.97 -10.34 -20.37
C ASP A 4 19.69 -10.61 -19.60
N SER A 5 19.15 -11.79 -19.84
CA SER A 5 17.78 -12.07 -19.47
C SER A 5 17.65 -12.14 -17.96
N VAL A 6 16.90 -11.23 -17.34
CA VAL A 6 16.71 -11.17 -15.88
C VAL A 6 15.97 -12.38 -15.30
N ARG A 7 15.40 -13.24 -16.15
CA ARG A 7 14.61 -14.42 -15.75
C ARG A 7 15.37 -15.40 -14.86
N HIS A 8 16.68 -15.49 -14.98
CA HIS A 8 17.48 -16.36 -14.11
C HIS A 8 17.39 -15.96 -12.62
N LEU A 9 16.90 -14.75 -12.32
CA LEU A 9 16.74 -14.26 -10.95
C LEU A 9 15.53 -14.86 -10.21
N PHE A 10 14.51 -15.43 -10.88
CA PHE A 10 13.30 -15.93 -10.21
C PHE A 10 13.59 -16.81 -8.97
N PRO A 11 14.42 -17.87 -9.07
CA PRO A 11 14.71 -18.72 -7.91
C PRO A 11 15.48 -17.97 -6.81
N GLN A 12 16.39 -17.06 -7.18
CA GLN A 12 17.16 -16.29 -6.19
C GLN A 12 16.26 -15.34 -5.40
N LEU A 13 15.35 -14.63 -6.08
CA LEU A 13 14.41 -13.72 -5.44
C LEU A 13 13.52 -14.46 -4.43
N TYR A 14 13.03 -15.64 -4.81
CA TYR A 14 12.25 -16.48 -3.91
C TYR A 14 13.04 -16.91 -2.68
N ARG A 15 14.30 -17.34 -2.84
CA ARG A 15 15.18 -17.71 -1.72
C ARG A 15 15.53 -16.55 -0.81
N ASN A 16 15.53 -15.32 -1.34
CA ASN A 16 15.73 -14.10 -0.55
C ASN A 16 14.46 -13.65 0.20
N GLY A 17 13.39 -14.46 0.18
CA GLY A 17 12.15 -14.20 0.91
C GLY A 17 11.16 -13.28 0.18
N TYR A 18 11.34 -13.04 -1.11
CA TYR A 18 10.39 -12.27 -1.92
C TYR A 18 9.44 -13.19 -2.69
N THR A 19 8.31 -12.64 -3.11
CA THR A 19 7.37 -13.32 -4.03
C THR A 19 7.48 -12.73 -5.44
N PRO A 20 8.40 -13.25 -6.29
CA PRO A 20 8.55 -12.76 -7.64
C PRO A 20 7.39 -13.23 -8.53
N ILE A 21 6.95 -12.37 -9.44
CA ILE A 21 5.94 -12.67 -10.44
C ILE A 21 6.41 -12.22 -11.83
N PRO A 22 6.09 -12.96 -12.90
CA PRO A 22 6.49 -12.58 -14.24
C PRO A 22 5.71 -11.40 -14.76
N ASN A 23 6.45 -10.44 -15.31
CA ASN A 23 5.91 -9.25 -15.94
C ASN A 23 6.23 -9.20 -17.42
N ARG A 24 5.42 -8.42 -18.13
CA ARG A 24 5.80 -7.75 -19.36
C ARG A 24 5.84 -6.27 -19.03
N ASP A 25 7.02 -5.68 -19.14
CA ASP A 25 7.27 -4.32 -18.69
C ASP A 25 6.85 -4.14 -17.23
N LYS A 26 5.88 -3.25 -17.00
CA LYS A 26 5.37 -2.93 -15.66
C LYS A 26 4.23 -3.83 -15.19
N VAL A 27 3.68 -4.68 -16.06
CA VAL A 27 2.39 -5.35 -15.82
C VAL A 27 2.58 -6.86 -15.66
N CYS A 28 2.01 -7.41 -14.58
CA CYS A 28 1.86 -8.85 -14.44
C CYS A 28 0.70 -9.35 -15.31
N MET A 29 1.01 -10.21 -16.27
CA MET A 29 0.01 -10.75 -17.21
C MET A 29 -0.54 -12.10 -16.77
N LEU A 30 -0.19 -12.59 -15.58
CA LEU A 30 -0.72 -13.84 -15.06
C LEU A 30 -2.16 -13.67 -14.57
N PRO A 31 -3.09 -14.55 -14.96
CA PRO A 31 -4.40 -14.63 -14.34
C PRO A 31 -4.26 -14.87 -12.83
N LYS A 32 -5.04 -14.15 -12.02
CA LYS A 32 -5.06 -14.29 -10.55
C LYS A 32 -3.67 -14.11 -9.91
N TRP A 33 -2.78 -13.32 -10.51
CA TRP A 33 -1.43 -13.08 -9.99
C TRP A 33 -1.42 -12.61 -8.52
N SER A 34 -2.49 -11.94 -8.09
CA SER A 34 -2.66 -11.45 -6.73
C SER A 34 -2.84 -12.55 -5.68
N THR A 35 -3.20 -13.76 -6.10
CA THR A 35 -3.53 -14.88 -5.20
C THR A 35 -2.86 -16.19 -5.61
N ILE A 36 -1.93 -16.17 -6.57
CA ILE A 36 -1.22 -17.40 -6.95
C ILE A 36 -0.24 -17.79 -5.84
N ASP A 37 -0.17 -19.07 -5.53
CA ASP A 37 0.89 -19.59 -4.67
C ASP A 37 2.17 -19.67 -5.50
N VAL A 38 3.21 -18.98 -5.02
CA VAL A 38 4.52 -18.97 -5.65
C VAL A 38 5.45 -19.85 -4.83
N ASP A 39 6.03 -20.85 -5.49
CA ASP A 39 7.02 -21.74 -4.90
C ASP A 39 8.30 -21.80 -5.75
N GLU A 40 9.31 -22.52 -5.25
CA GLU A 40 10.59 -22.66 -5.95
C GLU A 40 10.43 -23.35 -7.32
N ARG A 41 9.55 -24.36 -7.42
CA ARG A 41 9.29 -25.07 -8.67
C ARG A 41 8.72 -24.13 -9.73
N GLN A 42 7.77 -23.28 -9.34
CA GLN A 42 7.13 -22.30 -10.18
C GLN A 42 8.13 -21.24 -10.65
N CYS A 43 9.01 -20.77 -9.75
CA CYS A 43 10.10 -19.87 -10.09
C CYS A 43 11.08 -20.48 -11.10
N GLN A 44 11.48 -21.74 -10.90
CA GLN A 44 12.33 -22.47 -11.86
C GLN A 44 11.67 -22.65 -13.23
N GLN A 45 10.35 -22.79 -13.30
CA GLN A 45 9.62 -22.83 -14.55
C GLN A 45 9.61 -21.48 -15.25
N TRP A 46 9.31 -20.39 -14.53
CA TRP A 46 9.30 -19.04 -15.10
C TRP A 46 10.68 -18.61 -15.59
N ALA A 47 11.75 -19.00 -14.90
CA ALA A 47 13.13 -18.76 -15.33
C ALA A 47 13.43 -19.28 -16.75
N ARG A 48 12.73 -20.35 -17.19
CA ARG A 48 12.90 -20.97 -18.51
C ARG A 48 11.97 -20.40 -19.59
N GLN A 49 10.98 -19.57 -19.24
CA GLN A 49 9.96 -19.08 -20.18
C GLN A 49 10.36 -17.76 -20.83
N LEU A 50 10.55 -17.73 -22.16
CA LEU A 50 10.98 -16.53 -22.90
C LEU A 50 9.95 -15.40 -22.95
N ARG A 51 8.67 -15.73 -22.74
CA ARG A 51 7.54 -14.78 -22.81
C ARG A 51 7.50 -13.74 -21.67
N TRP A 52 8.38 -13.86 -20.68
CA TRP A 52 8.45 -13.02 -19.47
C TRP A 52 9.78 -12.26 -19.41
N PRO A 53 9.92 -11.13 -20.12
CA PRO A 53 11.18 -10.39 -20.17
C PRO A 53 11.47 -9.59 -18.89
N ALA A 54 10.48 -9.42 -18.00
CA ALA A 54 10.58 -8.63 -16.79
C ALA A 54 10.08 -9.41 -15.56
N ILE A 55 10.47 -8.95 -14.38
CA ILE A 55 10.08 -9.50 -13.09
C ILE A 55 9.48 -8.37 -12.24
N GLY A 56 8.26 -8.60 -11.75
CA GLY A 56 7.68 -7.84 -10.65
C GLY A 56 7.86 -8.57 -9.32
N LEU A 57 7.73 -7.83 -8.22
CA LEU A 57 7.55 -8.40 -6.91
C LEU A 57 6.12 -8.15 -6.46
N ARG A 58 5.46 -9.20 -5.97
CA ARG A 58 4.22 -9.01 -5.22
C ARG A 58 4.57 -8.35 -3.89
N ILE A 59 3.88 -7.26 -3.59
CA ILE A 59 4.01 -6.58 -2.31
C ILE A 59 3.03 -7.26 -1.36
N GLU A 60 3.58 -7.85 -0.31
CA GLU A 60 2.87 -8.53 0.76
C GLU A 60 3.71 -8.42 2.04
N PRO A 61 3.09 -8.44 3.23
CA PRO A 61 3.85 -8.40 4.46
C PRO A 61 4.93 -9.50 4.51
N PRO A 62 6.15 -9.15 4.96
CA PRO A 62 6.48 -7.91 5.65
C PRO A 62 7.02 -6.81 4.71
N LEU A 63 6.98 -6.98 3.38
CA LEU A 63 7.56 -6.02 2.43
C LEU A 63 6.78 -4.70 2.41
N LEU A 64 7.52 -3.59 2.55
CA LEU A 64 7.02 -2.22 2.41
C LEU A 64 7.76 -1.52 1.26
N VAL A 65 7.02 -0.81 0.41
CA VAL A 65 7.60 0.01 -0.66
C VAL A 65 7.13 1.44 -0.54
N LEU A 66 8.05 2.40 -0.43
CA LEU A 66 7.78 3.82 -0.57
C LEU A 66 8.07 4.24 -2.02
N ASP A 67 7.04 4.56 -2.81
CA ASP A 67 7.13 4.95 -4.21
C ASP A 67 7.02 6.47 -4.37
N TYR A 68 8.04 7.09 -4.94
CA TYR A 68 8.14 8.53 -5.12
C TYR A 68 7.84 8.84 -6.59
N ASP A 69 6.55 9.01 -6.90
CA ASP A 69 6.07 9.42 -8.22
C ASP A 69 6.20 10.95 -8.38
N VAL A 70 7.43 11.44 -8.27
CA VAL A 70 7.77 12.87 -8.27
C VAL A 70 8.75 13.11 -9.44
N PRO A 71 8.26 13.54 -10.61
CA PRO A 71 9.09 13.71 -11.82
C PRO A 71 9.90 15.02 -11.86
N ASP A 72 9.63 15.97 -10.98
CA ASP A 72 10.37 17.23 -10.90
C ASP A 72 11.58 17.07 -9.95
N PRO A 73 12.82 17.34 -10.41
CA PRO A 73 14.02 17.14 -9.59
C PRO A 73 14.06 17.97 -8.30
N ASP A 74 13.53 19.20 -8.31
CA ASP A 74 13.60 20.09 -7.16
C ASP A 74 12.59 19.65 -6.09
N ILE A 75 11.38 19.27 -6.52
CA ILE A 75 10.38 18.67 -5.62
C ILE A 75 10.91 17.34 -5.09
N ALA A 76 11.50 16.49 -5.94
CA ALA A 76 12.07 15.21 -5.51
C ALA A 76 13.19 15.40 -4.48
N ALA A 77 14.05 16.40 -4.66
CA ALA A 77 15.10 16.75 -3.70
C ALA A 77 14.51 17.22 -2.36
N ALA A 78 13.44 18.03 -2.38
CA ALA A 78 12.77 18.48 -1.16
C ALA A 78 12.11 17.31 -0.40
N ILE A 79 11.47 16.37 -1.09
CA ILE A 79 10.93 15.14 -0.48
C ILE A 79 12.06 14.27 0.06
N ARG A 80 13.18 14.15 -0.66
CA ARG A 80 14.36 13.39 -0.19
C ARG A 80 14.97 14.00 1.06
N ALA A 81 14.96 15.33 1.20
CA ALA A 81 15.49 16.02 2.38
C ALA A 81 14.72 15.75 3.68
N ILE A 82 13.42 15.44 3.58
CA ILE A 82 12.57 15.05 4.73
C ILE A 82 12.43 13.52 4.88
N THR A 83 13.00 12.75 3.97
CA THR A 83 12.93 11.29 4.03
C THR A 83 13.76 10.79 5.23
N PRO A 84 13.24 9.87 6.07
CA PRO A 84 13.98 9.37 7.22
C PRO A 84 15.36 8.82 6.84
N PRO A 85 16.43 9.10 7.59
CA PRO A 85 17.78 8.62 7.28
C PRO A 85 17.85 7.09 7.11
N LEU A 86 17.09 6.35 7.93
CA LEU A 86 16.95 4.90 7.82
C LEU A 86 16.53 4.43 6.42
N VAL A 87 15.66 5.20 5.75
CA VAL A 87 15.22 4.90 4.37
C VAL A 87 16.37 5.16 3.40
N LEU A 88 17.01 6.32 3.48
CA LEU A 88 18.05 6.73 2.52
C LEU A 88 19.33 5.90 2.61
N GLU A 89 19.70 5.46 3.81
CA GLU A 89 20.94 4.74 4.07
C GLU A 89 20.72 3.21 4.11
N GLY A 90 19.56 2.79 4.60
CA GLY A 90 19.26 1.39 4.89
C GLY A 90 18.49 0.66 3.78
N ALA A 91 17.57 1.34 3.10
CA ALA A 91 16.65 0.68 2.16
C ALA A 91 17.34 0.32 0.83
N MET A 92 16.69 -0.54 0.04
CA MET A 92 17.07 -0.71 -1.36
C MET A 92 16.35 0.35 -2.21
N GLU A 93 17.12 1.17 -2.93
CA GLU A 93 16.58 2.22 -3.80
C GLU A 93 16.52 1.73 -5.25
N ARG A 94 15.30 1.63 -5.79
CA ARG A 94 15.02 1.27 -7.19
C ARG A 94 14.81 2.53 -8.02
N ILE A 95 15.50 2.62 -9.15
CA ILE A 95 15.33 3.66 -10.16
C ILE A 95 14.60 3.07 -11.37
N GLY A 96 13.48 3.68 -11.75
CA GLY A 96 12.72 3.30 -12.97
C GLY A 96 12.77 4.38 -14.05
N SER A 97 12.47 5.61 -13.66
CA SER A 97 12.56 6.79 -14.52
C SER A 97 12.94 7.98 -13.66
N PRO A 98 14.24 8.33 -13.57
CA PRO A 98 14.69 9.48 -12.78
C PRO A 98 13.87 10.74 -13.08
N PRO A 99 13.59 11.59 -12.07
CA PRO A 99 14.00 11.46 -10.67
C PRO A 99 13.11 10.53 -9.82
N LYS A 100 12.15 9.81 -10.42
CA LYS A 100 11.27 8.89 -9.71
C LYS A 100 12.03 7.67 -9.18
N THR A 101 11.83 7.40 -7.90
CA THR A 101 12.53 6.35 -7.15
C THR A 101 11.54 5.59 -6.27
N ALA A 102 11.94 4.41 -5.82
CA ALA A 102 11.19 3.67 -4.82
C ALA A 102 12.14 3.01 -3.82
N PHE A 103 11.76 3.03 -2.54
CA PHE A 103 12.54 2.45 -1.45
C PHE A 103 11.86 1.20 -0.93
N PHE A 104 12.61 0.12 -0.80
CA PHE A 104 12.13 -1.16 -0.28
C PHE A 104 12.63 -1.36 1.15
N LEU A 105 11.67 -1.53 2.06
CA LEU A 105 11.85 -1.69 3.50
C LEU A 105 11.02 -2.88 3.99
N ARG A 106 11.05 -3.12 5.30
CA ARG A 106 10.17 -4.05 6.00
C ARG A 106 9.21 -3.30 6.90
N LEU A 107 7.94 -3.70 6.93
CA LEU A 107 6.97 -3.22 7.90
C LEU A 107 7.19 -3.99 9.21
N SER A 108 7.40 -3.28 10.32
CA SER A 108 7.63 -3.93 11.63
C SER A 108 6.34 -4.37 12.34
N ASP A 109 5.20 -3.75 12.00
CA ASP A 109 3.90 -3.98 12.61
C ASP A 109 2.93 -4.68 11.64
N ASP A 110 2.79 -6.00 11.83
CA ASP A 110 1.99 -6.92 11.01
C ASP A 110 0.63 -7.28 11.64
N ASP A 111 0.27 -6.64 12.75
CA ASP A 111 -0.93 -6.95 13.54
C ASP A 111 -2.24 -6.56 12.83
N GLU A 112 -2.16 -5.86 11.70
CA GLU A 112 -3.31 -5.41 10.94
C GLU A 112 -3.03 -5.32 9.44
N ILE A 113 -4.08 -5.57 8.67
CA ILE A 113 -4.02 -5.55 7.22
C ILE A 113 -3.95 -4.10 6.73
N TRP A 114 -2.78 -3.70 6.24
CA TRP A 114 -2.57 -2.41 5.58
C TRP A 114 -2.15 -2.62 4.13
N ARG A 115 -2.94 -2.08 3.19
CA ARG A 115 -2.67 -2.21 1.76
C ARG A 115 -1.69 -1.17 1.26
N GLU A 116 -2.09 0.09 1.40
CA GLU A 116 -1.37 1.24 0.89
C GLU A 116 -1.83 2.51 1.60
N ALA A 117 -1.03 3.57 1.52
CA ALA A 117 -1.42 4.95 1.80
C ALA A 117 -0.67 5.87 0.86
N HIS A 118 -1.18 7.08 0.63
CA HIS A 118 -0.51 8.02 -0.26
C HIS A 118 -0.84 9.48 0.07
N THR A 119 0.03 10.38 -0.36
CA THR A 119 -0.25 11.82 -0.38
C THR A 119 -1.42 12.12 -1.31
N ARG A 120 -1.95 13.35 -1.24
CA ARG A 120 -2.75 13.84 -2.37
C ARG A 120 -1.92 13.86 -3.65
N ARG A 121 -2.62 13.82 -4.78
CA ARG A 121 -2.00 14.02 -6.09
C ARG A 121 -2.01 15.50 -6.42
N TYR A 122 -0.87 16.00 -6.85
CA TYR A 122 -0.70 17.38 -7.27
C TYR A 122 -0.29 17.45 -8.73
N HIS A 123 -0.54 18.56 -9.40
CA HIS A 123 0.02 18.88 -10.70
C HIS A 123 0.29 20.38 -10.78
N PHE A 124 1.12 20.81 -11.71
CA PHE A 124 1.27 22.25 -11.95
C PHE A 124 -0.02 22.82 -12.54
N GLU A 125 -0.44 23.99 -12.07
CA GLU A 125 -1.62 24.69 -12.56
C GLU A 125 -1.58 24.83 -14.10
N GLY A 126 -2.66 24.43 -14.77
CA GLY A 126 -2.75 24.46 -16.23
C GLY A 126 -1.96 23.36 -16.97
N ALA A 127 -1.27 22.46 -16.26
CA ALA A 127 -0.55 21.35 -16.86
C ALA A 127 -1.32 20.03 -16.65
N PRO A 128 -1.75 19.34 -17.72
CA PRO A 128 -2.63 18.19 -17.57
C PRO A 128 -1.98 16.96 -16.91
N LYS A 129 -0.65 16.76 -17.00
CA LYS A 129 0.14 15.63 -16.44
C LYS A 129 1.64 15.98 -16.45
N PRO A 130 2.50 15.38 -15.61
CA PRO A 130 2.27 14.28 -14.64
C PRO A 130 1.85 14.74 -13.24
N ALA A 131 1.15 13.85 -12.52
CA ALA A 131 0.83 14.08 -11.11
C ALA A 131 2.05 13.78 -10.22
N PHE A 132 2.20 14.55 -9.15
CA PHE A 132 3.18 14.37 -8.07
C PHE A 132 2.49 13.65 -6.91
N ALA A 133 3.07 12.52 -6.48
CA ALA A 133 2.60 11.81 -5.29
C ALA A 133 3.71 10.98 -4.65
N VAL A 134 3.57 10.75 -3.36
CA VAL A 134 4.34 9.74 -2.62
C VAL A 134 3.37 8.70 -2.09
N GLN A 135 3.72 7.43 -2.24
CA GLN A 135 2.87 6.31 -1.85
C GLN A 135 3.65 5.30 -1.01
N ALA A 136 2.99 4.67 -0.06
CA ALA A 136 3.50 3.54 0.69
C ALA A 136 2.64 2.31 0.40
N PHE A 137 3.24 1.20 -0.03
CA PHE A 137 2.57 -0.07 -0.33
C PHE A 137 3.03 -1.15 0.64
N ALA A 138 2.09 -1.78 1.34
CA ALA A 138 2.33 -2.91 2.23
C ALA A 138 1.56 -4.18 1.83
N GLY A 139 0.67 -4.09 0.83
CA GLY A 139 0.08 -5.27 0.18
C GLY A 139 -0.95 -6.05 1.00
N GLY A 140 -1.33 -5.57 2.18
CA GLY A 140 -2.37 -6.17 2.99
C GLY A 140 -3.73 -6.19 2.28
N GLY A 141 -4.40 -7.35 2.28
CA GLY A 141 -5.82 -7.42 1.88
C GLY A 141 -6.09 -7.48 0.38
N GLY A 142 -5.04 -7.39 -0.42
CA GLY A 142 -5.05 -7.54 -1.87
C GLY A 142 -3.66 -7.22 -2.41
N ALA A 143 -3.19 -8.00 -3.37
CA ALA A 143 -1.83 -7.83 -3.84
C ALA A 143 -1.65 -6.53 -4.62
N ALA A 144 -0.72 -5.69 -4.17
CA ALA A 144 -0.03 -4.74 -5.03
C ALA A 144 1.19 -5.47 -5.66
N GLN A 145 1.70 -4.96 -6.78
CA GLN A 145 2.98 -5.43 -7.32
C GLN A 145 3.81 -4.28 -7.86
N PHE A 146 5.11 -4.52 -7.92
CA PHE A 146 6.07 -3.52 -8.33
C PHE A 146 7.07 -4.11 -9.31
N GLY A 147 7.20 -3.51 -10.50
CA GLY A 147 8.21 -3.90 -11.48
C GLY A 147 9.62 -3.65 -10.93
N CYS A 148 10.48 -4.68 -10.94
CA CYS A 148 11.76 -4.66 -10.24
C CYS A 148 12.96 -4.98 -11.13
N PHE A 149 12.82 -5.85 -12.13
CA PHE A 149 13.91 -6.24 -13.02
C PHE A 149 13.43 -6.33 -14.48
N GLY A 150 14.33 -6.01 -15.42
CA GLY A 150 14.07 -6.08 -16.86
C GLY A 150 13.54 -4.77 -17.45
N PRO A 151 12.96 -4.82 -18.66
CA PRO A 151 12.43 -3.65 -19.34
C PRO A 151 11.38 -2.90 -18.50
N HIS A 152 11.48 -1.58 -18.48
CA HIS A 152 10.49 -0.68 -17.87
C HIS A 152 9.55 -0.07 -18.93
N SER A 153 10.09 0.24 -20.11
CA SER A 153 9.33 0.80 -21.23
C SER A 153 10.02 0.54 -22.57
N HIS A 154 9.22 0.55 -23.63
CA HIS A 154 9.63 0.40 -25.02
C HIS A 154 9.31 1.66 -25.83
N ASP A 155 10.00 1.89 -26.93
CA ASP A 155 9.61 2.86 -27.95
C ASP A 155 8.49 2.32 -28.85
N GLU A 156 8.07 3.13 -29.83
CA GLU A 156 7.04 2.77 -30.82
C GLU A 156 7.43 1.60 -31.73
N HIS A 157 8.71 1.25 -31.79
CA HIS A 157 9.24 0.13 -32.57
C HIS A 157 9.48 -1.12 -31.70
N GLY A 158 9.15 -1.07 -30.42
CA GLY A 158 9.32 -2.18 -29.49
C GLY A 158 10.76 -2.37 -29.00
N ALA A 159 11.64 -1.39 -29.17
CA ALA A 159 12.98 -1.41 -28.58
C ALA A 159 12.93 -0.93 -27.13
N VAL A 160 13.70 -1.58 -26.25
CA VAL A 160 13.75 -1.24 -24.82
C VAL A 160 14.43 0.13 -24.66
N VAL A 161 13.71 1.12 -24.10
CA VAL A 161 14.26 2.47 -23.86
C VAL A 161 14.67 2.70 -22.41
N LYS A 162 14.09 1.96 -21.46
CA LYS A 162 14.42 2.06 -20.03
C LYS A 162 14.41 0.67 -19.41
N ILE A 163 15.34 0.45 -18.48
CA ILE A 163 15.47 -0.77 -17.68
C ILE A 163 15.53 -0.35 -16.21
N TYR A 164 14.94 -1.15 -15.33
CA TYR A 164 15.06 -0.95 -13.89
C TYR A 164 16.51 -1.06 -13.42
N SER A 165 16.90 -0.20 -12.50
CA SER A 165 18.23 -0.26 -11.85
C SER A 165 18.12 -0.06 -10.35
N TRP A 166 19.18 -0.42 -9.63
CA TRP A 166 19.25 -0.41 -8.18
C TRP A 166 20.51 0.33 -7.73
N VAL A 167 20.37 1.24 -6.77
CA VAL A 167 21.48 2.03 -6.25
C VAL A 167 22.43 1.14 -5.44
N GLY A 168 23.74 1.31 -5.64
CA GLY A 168 24.77 0.61 -4.88
C GLY A 168 24.76 -0.92 -5.03
N GLY A 169 24.07 -1.47 -6.04
CA GLY A 169 23.95 -2.92 -6.25
C GLY A 169 23.10 -3.66 -5.21
N ARG A 170 22.45 -2.92 -4.29
CA ARG A 170 21.53 -3.48 -3.29
C ARG A 170 20.17 -3.67 -3.93
N SER A 171 19.75 -4.92 -4.09
CA SER A 171 18.52 -5.30 -4.77
C SER A 171 17.92 -6.54 -4.14
N PRO A 172 16.66 -6.88 -4.46
CA PRO A 172 16.05 -8.14 -4.04
C PRO A 172 16.84 -9.38 -4.45
N ALA A 173 17.73 -9.30 -5.44
CA ALA A 173 18.59 -10.40 -5.85
C ALA A 173 19.83 -10.57 -4.96
N THR A 174 20.21 -9.54 -4.19
CA THR A 174 21.45 -9.48 -3.39
C THR A 174 21.22 -9.27 -1.90
N VAL A 175 20.01 -8.91 -1.48
CA VAL A 175 19.64 -8.63 -0.09
C VAL A 175 18.49 -9.55 0.30
N HIS A 176 18.57 -10.18 1.48
CA HIS A 176 17.47 -10.96 2.02
C HIS A 176 16.39 -10.04 2.61
N ILE A 177 15.11 -10.38 2.52
CA ILE A 177 14.02 -9.51 3.00
C ILE A 177 14.15 -9.14 4.48
N ASP A 178 14.65 -10.05 5.32
CA ASP A 178 14.86 -9.83 6.75
C ASP A 178 16.00 -8.84 7.06
N GLU A 179 16.91 -8.60 6.11
CA GLU A 179 18.00 -7.62 6.23
C GLU A 179 17.55 -6.19 5.91
N LEU A 180 16.32 -6.02 5.40
CA LEU A 180 15.77 -4.71 5.13
C LEU A 180 15.50 -3.96 6.44
N PRO A 181 15.75 -2.63 6.47
CA PRO A 181 15.39 -1.83 7.62
C PRO A 181 13.89 -1.87 7.85
N GLU A 182 13.52 -1.86 9.13
CA GLU A 182 12.15 -1.85 9.58
C GLU A 182 11.61 -0.42 9.69
N LEU A 183 10.40 -0.18 9.19
CA LEU A 183 9.64 1.04 9.41
C LEU A 183 8.28 0.67 10.01
N ARG A 184 7.84 1.39 11.04
CA ARG A 184 6.48 1.24 11.57
C ARG A 184 5.49 1.93 10.66
N ARG A 185 4.25 1.43 10.62
CA ARG A 185 3.17 2.06 9.87
C ARG A 185 2.96 3.53 10.26
N ALA A 186 3.01 3.84 11.55
CA ALA A 186 2.89 5.21 12.05
C ALA A 186 4.00 6.14 11.51
N GLU A 187 5.22 5.62 11.34
CA GLU A 187 6.35 6.38 10.77
C GLU A 187 6.16 6.59 9.26
N ALA A 188 5.65 5.57 8.54
CA ALA A 188 5.28 5.72 7.14
C ALA A 188 4.20 6.80 6.95
N PHE A 189 3.18 6.84 7.82
CA PHE A 189 2.15 7.88 7.79
C PHE A 189 2.68 9.27 8.12
N GLY A 190 3.48 9.40 9.18
CA GLY A 190 4.12 10.68 9.52
C GLY A 190 5.00 11.21 8.38
N PHE A 191 5.69 10.32 7.66
CA PHE A 191 6.43 10.69 6.47
C PHE A 191 5.52 11.15 5.32
N LEU A 192 4.43 10.43 5.03
CA LEU A 192 3.47 10.82 4.00
C LEU A 192 2.80 12.17 4.32
N ASP A 193 2.49 12.45 5.57
CA ASP A 193 1.98 13.76 6.01
C ASP A 193 2.98 14.89 5.73
N ALA A 194 4.25 14.67 6.04
CA ALA A 194 5.32 15.62 5.76
C ALA A 194 5.51 15.83 4.25
N ALA A 195 5.47 14.75 3.46
CA ALA A 195 5.56 14.81 2.00
C ALA A 195 4.39 15.57 1.38
N ASP A 196 3.16 15.33 1.84
CA ASP A 196 1.98 16.06 1.41
C ASP A 196 2.06 17.55 1.77
N ALA A 197 2.62 17.89 2.94
CA ALA A 197 2.88 19.29 3.31
C ALA A 197 3.86 19.99 2.36
N VAL A 198 4.93 19.30 1.95
CA VAL A 198 5.87 19.82 0.93
C VAL A 198 5.18 20.06 -0.40
N LEU A 199 4.42 19.08 -0.91
CA LEU A 199 3.72 19.19 -2.19
C LEU A 199 2.67 20.31 -2.17
N ARG A 200 1.89 20.40 -1.10
CA ARG A 200 0.89 21.46 -0.89
C ARG A 200 1.50 22.85 -0.84
N GLY A 201 2.69 22.97 -0.24
CA GLY A 201 3.39 24.25 -0.10
C GLY A 201 4.17 24.66 -1.36
N TRP A 202 4.27 23.79 -2.36
CA TRP A 202 5.11 24.05 -3.52
C TRP A 202 4.46 25.08 -4.47
N PRO A 203 5.19 26.13 -4.89
CA PRO A 203 4.65 27.14 -5.79
C PRO A 203 4.12 26.55 -7.10
N GLY A 204 2.89 26.89 -7.45
CA GLY A 204 2.24 26.49 -8.70
C GLY A 204 1.66 25.08 -8.71
N LEU A 205 1.81 24.28 -7.63
CA LEU A 205 1.10 23.01 -7.52
C LEU A 205 -0.35 23.23 -7.05
N VAL A 206 -1.26 22.52 -7.71
CA VAL A 206 -2.68 22.43 -7.35
C VAL A 206 -3.06 20.96 -7.15
N VAL A 207 -4.07 20.72 -6.30
CA VAL A 207 -4.58 19.37 -6.05
C VAL A 207 -5.32 18.86 -7.29
N ASP A 208 -5.08 17.61 -7.67
CA ASP A 208 -5.88 16.92 -8.67
C ASP A 208 -7.21 16.45 -8.08
N GLU A 209 -8.25 17.29 -8.20
CA GLU A 209 -9.61 17.00 -7.75
C GLU A 209 -10.29 15.87 -8.54
N SER A 210 -9.81 15.57 -9.76
CA SER A 210 -10.34 14.49 -10.59
C SER A 210 -9.93 13.11 -10.08
N SER A 211 -8.95 13.05 -9.19
CA SER A 211 -8.69 11.86 -8.41
C SER A 211 -9.85 11.65 -7.42
N ALA A 212 -10.89 10.91 -7.83
CA ALA A 212 -11.97 10.40 -6.97
C ALA A 212 -11.49 9.50 -5.80
N HIS A 213 -10.18 9.45 -5.58
CA HIS A 213 -9.44 8.72 -4.56
C HIS A 213 -8.48 9.65 -3.78
N GLY A 214 -8.68 10.98 -3.85
CA GLY A 214 -7.79 12.01 -3.28
C GLY A 214 -7.66 12.01 -1.75
N VAL A 215 -8.20 11.01 -1.05
CA VAL A 215 -7.94 10.77 0.36
C VAL A 215 -7.78 9.26 0.58
N ALA A 216 -6.63 8.69 0.24
CA ALA A 216 -6.17 7.47 0.93
C ALA A 216 -5.28 7.86 2.10
N TYR A 217 -5.76 8.82 2.89
CA TYR A 217 -5.58 8.70 4.33
C TYR A 217 -6.32 7.40 4.68
N GLN A 218 -5.70 6.47 5.40
CA GLN A 218 -6.52 5.63 6.25
C GLN A 218 -7.23 6.61 7.19
N ARG A 219 -8.43 7.04 6.81
CA ARG A 219 -9.29 7.79 7.70
C ARG A 219 -9.57 6.79 8.82
N GLU A 220 -8.91 6.97 9.96
CA GLU A 220 -9.34 6.30 11.18
C GLU A 220 -10.68 6.95 11.51
N ASP A 221 -11.75 6.32 11.03
CA ASP A 221 -13.08 6.63 11.52
C ASP A 221 -13.36 5.71 12.72
N PHE A 222 -14.20 6.19 13.61
CA PHE A 222 -14.45 5.50 14.86
C PHE A 222 -15.75 4.72 14.78
N LEU A 223 -15.68 3.44 15.18
CA LEU A 223 -16.85 2.64 15.49
C LEU A 223 -17.49 3.25 16.74
N THR A 224 -18.76 3.61 16.64
CA THR A 224 -19.55 4.12 17.77
C THR A 224 -20.61 3.11 18.16
N HIS A 225 -21.07 3.16 19.41
CA HIS A 225 -22.16 2.30 19.88
C HIS A 225 -23.50 2.54 19.18
N GLU A 226 -23.63 3.66 18.44
CA GLU A 226 -24.82 4.01 17.67
C GLU A 226 -24.82 3.42 16.25
N MET A 227 -23.71 2.83 15.81
CA MET A 227 -23.62 2.19 14.49
C MET A 227 -24.30 0.82 14.48
N THR A 228 -25.02 0.56 13.40
CA THR A 228 -25.56 -0.77 13.07
C THR A 228 -24.75 -1.36 11.92
N PHE A 229 -24.28 -2.59 12.10
CA PHE A 229 -23.49 -3.32 11.11
C PHE A 229 -24.35 -4.42 10.51
N VAL A 230 -24.29 -4.60 9.18
CA VAL A 230 -25.08 -5.63 8.50
C VAL A 230 -24.16 -6.55 7.74
N ASP A 231 -24.29 -7.86 7.94
CA ASP A 231 -23.48 -8.88 7.24
C ASP A 231 -23.98 -9.17 5.81
N SER A 232 -23.38 -10.15 5.15
CA SER A 232 -23.79 -10.60 3.81
C SER A 232 -25.16 -11.28 3.76
N ASP A 233 -25.62 -11.80 4.89
CA ASP A 233 -26.83 -12.61 5.01
C ASP A 233 -28.01 -11.74 5.49
N GLY A 234 -27.77 -10.46 5.79
CA GLY A 234 -28.75 -9.49 6.25
C GLY A 234 -28.89 -9.45 7.77
N SER A 235 -28.01 -10.13 8.52
CA SER A 235 -27.98 -10.08 9.99
C SER A 235 -27.45 -8.72 10.44
N GLU A 236 -28.15 -8.10 11.40
CA GLU A 236 -27.74 -6.84 12.00
C GLU A 236 -27.00 -7.06 13.33
N TYR A 237 -25.99 -6.24 13.59
CA TYR A 237 -25.19 -6.26 14.80
C TYR A 237 -25.07 -4.84 15.35
N THR A 238 -25.20 -4.71 16.65
CA THR A 238 -24.65 -3.58 17.42
C THR A 238 -23.13 -3.71 17.51
N LEU A 239 -22.44 -2.66 17.99
CA LEU A 239 -20.99 -2.74 18.19
C LEU A 239 -20.58 -3.82 19.21
N GLU A 240 -21.36 -4.01 20.28
CA GLU A 240 -21.09 -5.03 21.30
C GLU A 240 -21.24 -6.44 20.73
N GLU A 241 -22.30 -6.68 19.97
CA GLU A 241 -22.53 -7.96 19.28
C GLU A 241 -21.46 -8.22 18.22
N LEU A 242 -21.03 -7.18 17.49
CA LEU A 242 -19.94 -7.27 16.53
C LEU A 242 -18.61 -7.65 17.19
N GLU A 243 -18.29 -7.04 18.34
CA GLU A 243 -17.10 -7.39 19.14
C GLU A 243 -17.16 -8.84 19.61
N ALA A 244 -18.29 -9.27 20.15
CA ALA A 244 -18.49 -10.65 20.63
C ALA A 244 -18.35 -11.68 19.50
N GLU A 245 -18.98 -11.43 18.36
CA GLU A 245 -18.94 -12.31 17.19
C GLU A 245 -17.53 -12.39 16.58
N ALA A 246 -16.86 -11.24 16.41
CA ALA A 246 -15.50 -11.18 15.88
C ALA A 246 -14.51 -11.94 16.78
N LYS A 247 -14.63 -11.76 18.10
CA LYS A 247 -13.83 -12.47 19.09
C LYS A 247 -14.08 -13.98 19.04
N GLY A 248 -15.35 -14.40 19.07
CA GLY A 248 -15.72 -15.82 19.04
C GLY A 248 -15.18 -16.53 17.80
N ARG A 249 -15.29 -15.89 16.62
CA ARG A 249 -14.73 -16.43 15.37
C ARG A 249 -13.22 -16.58 15.43
N ALA A 250 -12.50 -15.57 15.94
CA ALA A 250 -11.05 -15.61 16.05
C ALA A 250 -10.58 -16.74 17.00
N GLU A 251 -11.24 -16.90 18.15
CA GLU A 251 -10.94 -17.97 19.12
C GLU A 251 -11.21 -19.37 18.57
N LEU A 252 -12.23 -19.51 17.71
CA LEU A 252 -12.59 -20.76 17.06
C LEU A 252 -11.85 -21.02 15.73
N GLY A 253 -10.98 -20.11 15.29
CA GLY A 253 -10.29 -20.20 13.99
C GLY A 253 -11.24 -20.16 12.78
N GLN A 254 -12.40 -19.53 12.93
CA GLN A 254 -13.41 -19.40 11.87
C GLN A 254 -13.08 -18.25 10.90
N PRO A 255 -13.62 -18.28 9.67
CA PRO A 255 -13.50 -17.17 8.75
C PRO A 255 -14.05 -15.86 9.34
N GLN A 256 -13.32 -14.77 9.09
CA GLN A 256 -13.69 -13.42 9.49
C GLN A 256 -15.09 -13.03 8.98
N LEU A 257 -15.85 -12.31 9.82
CA LEU A 257 -17.15 -11.79 9.45
C LEU A 257 -17.00 -10.78 8.29
N ARG A 258 -17.97 -10.82 7.38
CA ARG A 258 -18.05 -9.94 6.23
C ARG A 258 -19.24 -9.02 6.39
N LEU A 259 -18.97 -7.71 6.42
CA LEU A 259 -20.02 -6.70 6.52
C LEU A 259 -20.24 -6.00 5.18
N THR A 260 -21.45 -5.53 4.99
CA THR A 260 -21.76 -4.49 4.02
C THR A 260 -21.15 -3.16 4.46
N GLY A 261 -21.12 -2.18 3.56
CA GLY A 261 -20.67 -0.82 3.86
C GLY A 261 -21.73 0.09 4.48
N SER A 262 -22.88 -0.45 4.92
CA SER A 262 -24.06 0.35 5.30
C SER A 262 -23.79 1.37 6.41
N PHE A 263 -22.89 1.06 7.35
CA PHE A 263 -22.51 1.92 8.47
C PHE A 263 -21.63 3.12 8.08
N THR A 264 -21.16 3.20 6.82
CA THR A 264 -20.18 4.20 6.37
C THR A 264 -20.79 5.52 5.89
N ASN A 265 -22.12 5.69 5.96
CA ASN A 265 -22.88 6.80 5.35
C ASN A 265 -22.64 6.98 3.84
N ASP A 266 -22.02 6.00 3.17
CA ASP A 266 -21.85 5.97 1.72
C ASP A 266 -23.18 5.53 1.07
N LEU A 267 -23.88 6.49 0.48
CA LEU A 267 -25.15 6.27 -0.25
C LEU A 267 -25.00 5.32 -1.45
N SER A 268 -23.77 5.05 -1.90
CA SER A 268 -23.47 4.06 -2.94
C SER A 268 -23.17 2.65 -2.39
N SER A 269 -23.35 2.44 -1.07
CA SER A 269 -23.14 1.15 -0.41
C SER A 269 -24.44 0.35 -0.32
N THR A 270 -24.80 -0.37 -1.38
CA THR A 270 -25.93 -1.31 -1.31
C THR A 270 -25.52 -2.73 -1.70
N GLY A 271 -25.75 -3.67 -0.77
CA GLY A 271 -25.95 -5.09 -1.04
C GLY A 271 -24.73 -6.01 -1.15
N SER A 272 -23.50 -5.52 -1.28
CA SER A 272 -22.31 -6.40 -1.37
C SER A 272 -21.42 -6.33 -0.13
N PRO A 273 -21.02 -7.47 0.47
CA PRO A 273 -20.08 -7.49 1.58
C PRO A 273 -18.69 -7.00 1.14
N ARG A 274 -18.38 -5.75 1.50
CA ARG A 274 -17.13 -5.07 1.13
C ARG A 274 -16.18 -4.84 2.31
N CYS A 275 -16.64 -5.10 3.52
CA CYS A 275 -15.88 -4.91 4.74
C CYS A 275 -15.48 -6.26 5.35
N ARG A 276 -14.30 -6.35 5.98
CA ARG A 276 -13.92 -7.48 6.86
C ARG A 276 -13.79 -7.01 8.28
N VAL A 277 -14.22 -7.86 9.19
CA VAL A 277 -14.12 -7.65 10.63
C VAL A 277 -12.93 -8.45 11.15
N HIS A 278 -12.04 -7.76 11.83
CA HIS A 278 -10.82 -8.29 12.42
C HIS A 278 -10.93 -8.20 13.94
N TRP A 279 -10.52 -9.25 14.63
CA TRP A 279 -10.31 -9.23 16.08
C TRP A 279 -8.82 -9.28 16.36
N GLY A 280 -8.31 -8.28 17.08
CA GLY A 280 -6.89 -8.17 17.44
C GLY A 280 -6.69 -7.77 18.90
N ARG A 281 -5.44 -7.48 19.27
CA ARG A 281 -5.08 -7.08 20.65
C ARG A 281 -5.83 -5.84 21.14
N ARG A 282 -6.24 -4.95 20.22
CA ARG A 282 -6.96 -3.70 20.51
C ARG A 282 -8.49 -3.83 20.41
N GLY A 283 -9.01 -5.05 20.21
CA GLY A 283 -10.44 -5.30 20.03
C GLY A 283 -10.82 -5.46 18.56
N VAL A 284 -12.07 -5.08 18.23
CA VAL A 284 -12.59 -5.18 16.87
C VAL A 284 -12.07 -4.06 15.98
N THR A 285 -11.80 -4.39 14.72
CA THR A 285 -11.47 -3.44 13.66
C THR A 285 -12.25 -3.83 12.41
N VAL A 286 -12.84 -2.85 11.71
CA VAL A 286 -13.55 -3.09 10.45
C VAL A 286 -12.79 -2.43 9.31
N VAL A 287 -12.36 -3.21 8.33
CA VAL A 287 -11.64 -2.70 7.14
C VAL A 287 -12.62 -2.67 5.98
N ASP A 288 -12.91 -1.49 5.44
CA ASP A 288 -13.65 -1.28 4.21
C ASP A 288 -12.69 -1.33 3.02
N TYR A 289 -12.74 -2.39 2.22
CA TYR A 289 -11.82 -2.58 1.09
C TYR A 289 -12.16 -1.72 -0.13
N LYS A 290 -13.35 -1.11 -0.18
CA LYS A 290 -13.72 -0.19 -1.26
C LYS A 290 -13.10 1.19 -1.02
N THR A 291 -13.18 1.68 0.22
CA THR A 291 -12.66 3.01 0.58
C THR A 291 -11.25 2.97 1.18
N CYS A 292 -10.76 1.77 1.50
CA CYS A 292 -9.53 1.55 2.27
C CYS A 292 -9.57 2.20 3.68
N THR A 293 -10.77 2.45 4.20
CA THR A 293 -11.00 3.00 5.54
C THR A 293 -10.92 1.89 6.58
N THR A 294 -10.21 2.15 7.67
CA THR A 294 -10.17 1.26 8.83
C THR A 294 -10.93 1.92 9.97
N TRP A 295 -11.92 1.21 10.49
CA TRP A 295 -12.78 1.68 11.57
C TRP A 295 -12.42 0.99 12.88
N ARG A 296 -12.30 1.75 13.97
CA ARG A 296 -11.86 1.25 15.28
C ARG A 296 -12.76 1.70 16.42
N VAL A 297 -12.86 0.89 17.47
CA VAL A 297 -13.53 1.30 18.72
C VAL A 297 -12.70 2.37 19.41
N VAL A 298 -13.32 3.49 19.80
CA VAL A 298 -12.69 4.42 20.76
C VAL A 298 -12.80 3.80 22.14
N ARG A 299 -11.69 3.33 22.68
CA ARG A 299 -11.64 2.93 24.09
C ARG A 299 -11.27 4.17 24.90
N THR A 300 -12.10 4.52 25.88
CA THR A 300 -11.98 5.71 26.73
C THR A 300 -10.66 5.84 27.50
N THR A 301 -9.80 4.83 27.45
CA THR A 301 -8.46 4.83 28.02
C THR A 301 -7.37 5.41 27.12
N ASP A 302 -7.66 5.64 25.84
CA ASP A 302 -6.65 6.05 24.86
C ASP A 302 -6.68 7.59 24.69
N ASP A 303 -5.81 8.24 25.48
CA ASP A 303 -5.41 9.66 25.42
C ASP A 303 -6.51 10.73 25.70
N PRO A 304 -6.45 11.44 26.84
CA PRO A 304 -7.30 12.60 27.14
C PRO A 304 -7.31 13.69 26.06
N ALA A 305 -6.26 13.82 25.24
CA ALA A 305 -6.20 14.76 24.13
C ALA A 305 -7.19 14.42 23.01
N VAL A 306 -7.43 13.13 22.75
CA VAL A 306 -8.42 12.64 21.79
C VAL A 306 -9.83 12.96 22.30
N HIS A 307 -10.07 12.81 23.60
CA HIS A 307 -11.36 13.13 24.22
C HIS A 307 -11.70 14.63 24.14
N LYS A 308 -10.69 15.50 24.20
CA LYS A 308 -10.84 16.95 24.01
C LYS A 308 -11.12 17.29 22.55
N LEU A 309 -10.38 16.70 21.61
CA LEU A 309 -10.60 16.89 20.17
C LEU A 309 -12.00 16.43 19.73
N PHE A 310 -12.47 15.30 20.26
CA PHE A 310 -13.80 14.75 19.97
C PHE A 310 -14.92 15.69 20.45
N ASN A 311 -14.81 16.19 21.68
CA ASN A 311 -15.79 17.13 22.23
C ASN A 311 -15.79 18.49 21.51
N ASP A 312 -14.62 18.97 21.06
CA ASP A 312 -14.49 20.26 20.37
C ASP A 312 -15.03 20.22 18.92
N ILE A 313 -14.97 19.07 18.26
CA ILE A 313 -15.50 18.88 16.89
C ILE A 313 -17.04 18.80 16.90
N PHE A 314 -17.64 18.11 17.87
CA PHE A 314 -19.09 17.89 17.89
C PHE A 314 -19.90 18.98 18.61
N LYS A 315 -19.28 19.82 19.46
CA LYS A 315 -19.96 20.97 20.07
C LYS A 315 -20.13 22.19 19.15
N LYS A 316 -19.49 22.22 17.98
CA LYS A 316 -19.61 23.34 17.01
C LYS A 316 -20.75 23.21 16.00
N LYS A 317 -21.64 22.22 16.15
CA LYS A 317 -22.86 22.06 15.33
C LYS A 317 -24.15 22.10 16.16
N GLY A 318 -24.21 23.03 17.11
CA GLY A 318 -25.43 23.45 17.81
C GLY A 318 -25.57 24.96 17.73
#